data_AF-A0A2X2JXH6-F1
#
_entry.id   AF-A0A2X2JXH6-F1
#
_cell.length_a   1.000
_cell.length_b   1.000
_cell.length_c   1.000
_cell.angle_alpha   90.00
_cell.angle_beta   90.00
_cell.angle_gamma   90.00
#
_symmetry.space_group_name_H-M   'P 1'
#
loop_
_entity.id
_entity.type
_entity.pdbx_description
1 polymer ?
#
loop_
_entity_poly.entity_id
_entity_poly.type
_entity_poly.pdbx_seq_one_letter_code
_entity_poly.pdbx_strand_id
1 'polypeptide(L)'
;MKGIKDAPSLDKLDPLMTEKSFTNSKGIQGWKDYKELMGKVELADYRFTKDSKGSSIKDVDAFFKGKKGIKRKVIETHDDVKQVDYWYVDPDGKKIGNSNTPVFYAEIMTKYKDGKLVYASVEPGSYVIHKDDAIKYDDYSKLKKLSQLTKLDHPKPVPYSVAQIKSFGVPLTSVSFMTHGSKDTKDEVMPALAYFTFSPKNYEDKSNPDPKVLNLVGMDFLNASSDFGNAHFVVLSKYIKEYESNYETASDDSLK
;
A
#
# COMPACT_ATOMS: atom_id res chain seq x y z
N MET A 1 -0.36 29.08 -7.85
CA MET A 1 0.49 28.14 -8.63
C MET A 1 -0.35 26.90 -8.92
N LYS A 2 -0.52 26.51 -10.19
CA LYS A 2 -1.12 25.22 -10.52
C LYS A 2 -0.20 24.14 -9.97
N GLY A 3 -0.66 23.37 -8.98
CA GLY A 3 0.14 22.36 -8.31
C GLY A 3 0.72 21.40 -9.33
N ILE A 4 2.03 21.16 -9.24
CA ILE A 4 2.66 20.03 -9.93
C ILE A 4 1.87 18.81 -9.49
N LYS A 5 1.21 18.15 -10.45
CA LYS A 5 0.54 16.87 -10.19
C LYS A 5 1.67 15.94 -9.73
N ASP A 6 1.62 15.51 -8.48
CA ASP A 6 2.64 14.64 -7.90
C ASP A 6 2.91 13.49 -8.89
N ALA A 7 4.18 13.23 -9.19
CA ALA A 7 4.56 12.21 -10.17
C ALA A 7 3.80 10.91 -9.84
N PRO A 8 3.15 10.24 -10.81
CA PRO A 8 2.30 9.09 -10.50
C PRO A 8 3.19 7.92 -10.09
N SER A 9 3.48 7.86 -8.80
CA SER A 9 4.14 6.76 -8.11
C SER A 9 3.51 5.42 -8.45
N LEU A 10 2.20 5.40 -8.72
CA LEU A 10 1.45 4.22 -9.12
C LEU A 10 1.78 3.74 -10.54
N ASP A 11 1.89 4.62 -11.54
CA ASP A 11 2.19 4.19 -12.92
C ASP A 11 3.58 3.56 -13.03
N LYS A 12 4.51 3.99 -12.16
CA LYS A 12 5.84 3.37 -12.06
C LYS A 12 5.80 1.93 -11.53
N LEU A 13 4.75 1.55 -10.82
CA LEU A 13 4.55 0.18 -10.33
C LEU A 13 3.88 -0.73 -11.36
N ASP A 14 3.33 -0.21 -12.45
CA ASP A 14 2.67 -1.02 -13.50
C ASP A 14 3.50 -2.22 -13.98
N PRO A 15 4.84 -2.11 -14.18
CA PRO A 15 5.64 -3.26 -14.58
C PRO A 15 5.62 -4.43 -13.59
N LEU A 16 5.28 -4.18 -12.32
CA LEU A 16 5.19 -5.19 -11.25
C LEU A 16 3.78 -5.77 -11.10
N MET A 17 2.75 -5.04 -11.53
CA MET A 17 1.34 -5.42 -11.32
C MET A 17 0.87 -6.36 -12.41
N THR A 18 1.14 -7.65 -12.22
CA THR A 18 0.86 -8.73 -13.19
C THR A 18 -0.17 -9.71 -12.65
N GLU A 19 -0.62 -10.65 -13.49
CA GLU A 19 -1.53 -11.71 -13.04
C GLU A 19 -0.92 -12.58 -11.94
N LYS A 20 0.42 -12.59 -11.76
CA LYS A 20 1.05 -13.21 -10.59
C LYS A 20 0.67 -12.50 -9.28
N SER A 21 0.60 -11.17 -9.29
CA SER A 21 0.28 -10.36 -8.10
C SER A 21 -1.17 -10.54 -7.68
N PHE A 22 -2.08 -10.66 -8.64
CA PHE A 22 -3.54 -10.64 -8.41
C PHE A 22 -4.24 -11.94 -8.79
N THR A 23 -3.49 -13.00 -9.08
CA THR A 23 -3.90 -14.35 -9.50
C THR A 23 -4.76 -14.46 -10.77
N ASN A 24 -5.36 -13.37 -11.26
CA ASN A 24 -6.14 -13.33 -12.50
C ASN A 24 -6.43 -11.89 -12.99
N SER A 25 -7.03 -11.81 -14.18
CA SER A 25 -7.41 -10.56 -14.85
C SER A 25 -8.45 -9.70 -14.11
N LYS A 26 -9.32 -10.30 -13.27
CA LYS A 26 -10.25 -9.53 -12.42
C LYS A 26 -9.54 -8.85 -11.28
N GLY A 27 -8.59 -9.52 -10.64
CA GLY A 27 -7.77 -8.89 -9.62
C GLY A 27 -6.92 -7.74 -10.20
N ILE A 28 -6.44 -7.86 -11.45
CA ILE A 28 -5.83 -6.74 -12.19
C ILE A 28 -6.80 -5.56 -12.37
N GLN A 29 -8.10 -5.78 -12.51
CA GLN A 29 -9.07 -4.69 -12.55
C GLN A 29 -9.08 -3.90 -11.23
N GLY A 30 -8.83 -4.57 -10.10
CA GLY A 30 -8.62 -3.92 -8.80
C GLY A 30 -7.48 -2.91 -8.82
N TRP A 31 -6.34 -3.26 -9.43
CA TRP A 31 -5.24 -2.32 -9.62
C TRP A 31 -5.62 -1.10 -10.49
N LYS A 32 -6.28 -1.35 -11.64
CA LYS A 32 -6.71 -0.29 -12.55
C LYS A 32 -7.66 0.69 -11.88
N ASP A 33 -8.67 0.16 -11.19
CA ASP A 33 -9.66 0.94 -10.48
C ASP A 33 -9.06 1.67 -9.27
N TYR A 34 -8.08 1.06 -8.58
CA TYR A 34 -7.33 1.74 -7.52
C TYR A 34 -6.61 2.98 -8.06
N LYS A 35 -5.86 2.86 -9.17
CA LYS A 35 -5.21 4.02 -9.80
C LYS A 35 -6.20 5.10 -10.21
N GLU A 36 -7.34 4.71 -10.79
CA GLU A 36 -8.38 5.64 -11.20
C GLU A 36 -9.03 6.35 -9.99
N LEU A 37 -9.31 5.61 -8.93
CA LEU A 37 -9.85 6.12 -7.67
C LEU A 37 -8.90 7.17 -7.09
N MET A 38 -7.61 6.84 -6.96
CA MET A 38 -6.60 7.73 -6.38
C MET A 38 -6.33 8.98 -7.23
N GLY A 39 -6.71 8.96 -8.52
CA GLY A 39 -6.74 10.16 -9.37
C GLY A 39 -7.96 11.07 -9.17
N LYS A 40 -8.99 10.60 -8.44
CA LYS A 40 -10.28 11.29 -8.22
C LYS A 40 -10.49 11.72 -6.76
N VAL A 41 -9.93 11.00 -5.81
CA VAL A 41 -10.09 11.28 -4.37
C VAL A 41 -8.88 12.01 -3.78
N GLU A 42 -9.09 12.68 -2.66
CA GLU A 42 -8.04 13.37 -1.91
C GLU A 42 -7.82 12.67 -0.56
N LEU A 43 -6.56 12.30 -0.29
CA LEU A 43 -6.14 11.84 1.03
C LEU A 43 -5.98 13.06 1.95
N ALA A 44 -6.71 13.06 3.06
CA ALA A 44 -6.43 13.94 4.18
C ALA A 44 -5.06 13.64 4.78
N ASP A 45 -4.45 14.66 5.35
CA ASP A 45 -3.25 14.47 6.14
C ASP A 45 -3.59 13.70 7.42
N TYR A 46 -2.92 12.56 7.63
CA TYR A 46 -3.17 11.68 8.77
C TYR A 46 -2.85 12.36 10.10
N ARG A 47 -1.85 13.23 10.14
CA ARG A 47 -1.47 13.96 11.36
C ARG A 47 -2.37 15.16 11.63
N PHE A 48 -2.76 15.85 10.56
CA PHE A 48 -3.56 17.08 10.61
C PHE A 48 -4.97 16.86 10.07
N THR A 49 -5.60 15.72 10.38
CA THR A 49 -6.86 15.31 9.73
C THR A 49 -7.98 16.31 9.94
N LYS A 50 -8.11 16.91 11.13
CA LYS A 50 -9.12 17.91 11.45
C LYS A 50 -9.06 19.12 10.52
N ASP A 51 -7.85 19.62 10.25
CA ASP A 51 -7.61 20.83 9.46
C ASP A 51 -7.41 20.56 7.97
N SER A 52 -7.22 19.30 7.59
CA SER A 52 -6.96 18.89 6.20
C SER A 52 -8.24 18.73 5.39
N LYS A 53 -8.16 19.01 4.09
CA LYS A 53 -9.15 18.53 3.12
C LYS A 53 -8.95 17.02 2.91
N GLY A 54 -10.02 16.31 2.62
CA GLY A 54 -9.98 14.89 2.25
C GLY A 54 -11.35 14.40 1.83
N SER A 55 -11.36 13.39 0.96
CA SER A 55 -12.58 12.77 0.47
C SER A 55 -13.32 12.02 1.58
N SER A 56 -14.63 11.99 1.49
CA SER A 56 -15.49 11.24 2.41
C SER A 56 -15.72 9.80 1.92
N ILE A 57 -16.32 8.98 2.79
CA ILE A 57 -16.82 7.64 2.39
C ILE A 57 -17.78 7.76 1.19
N LYS A 58 -18.61 8.82 1.14
CA LYS A 58 -19.57 9.02 0.04
C LYS A 58 -18.88 9.27 -1.30
N ASP A 59 -17.74 9.97 -1.30
CA ASP A 59 -16.97 10.25 -2.51
C ASP A 59 -16.35 8.96 -3.07
N VAL A 60 -15.82 8.11 -2.19
CA VAL A 60 -15.29 6.79 -2.57
C VAL A 60 -16.43 5.86 -3.00
N ASP A 61 -17.55 5.83 -2.29
CA ASP A 61 -18.73 5.04 -2.66
C ASP A 61 -19.29 5.44 -4.03
N ALA A 62 -19.26 6.74 -4.35
CA ALA A 62 -19.69 7.25 -5.65
C ALA A 62 -18.82 6.71 -6.80
N PHE A 63 -17.52 6.49 -6.59
CA PHE A 63 -16.64 5.87 -7.60
C PHE A 63 -17.03 4.43 -7.90
N PHE A 64 -17.40 3.65 -6.88
CA PHE A 64 -17.77 2.24 -7.05
C PHE A 64 -19.23 2.03 -7.47
N LYS A 65 -20.07 3.07 -7.38
CA LYS A 65 -21.49 3.01 -7.73
C LYS A 65 -21.67 2.53 -9.17
N GLY A 66 -22.42 1.42 -9.33
CA GLY A 66 -22.74 0.84 -10.63
C GLY A 66 -21.67 -0.09 -11.22
N LYS A 67 -20.49 -0.21 -10.60
CA LYS A 67 -19.50 -1.22 -10.99
C LYS A 67 -19.99 -2.61 -10.58
N LYS A 68 -19.96 -3.56 -11.52
CA LYS A 68 -20.44 -4.94 -11.31
C LYS A 68 -19.34 -5.80 -10.68
N GLY A 69 -19.74 -6.77 -9.86
CA GLY A 69 -18.80 -7.72 -9.25
C GLY A 69 -17.95 -7.11 -8.14
N ILE A 70 -18.38 -6.00 -7.54
CA ILE A 70 -17.73 -5.37 -6.40
C ILE A 70 -18.67 -5.45 -5.20
N LYS A 71 -18.18 -5.99 -4.08
CA LYS A 71 -18.90 -6.04 -2.81
C LYS A 71 -18.26 -5.07 -1.83
N ARG A 72 -19.07 -4.12 -1.35
CA ARG A 72 -18.68 -3.20 -0.28
C ARG A 72 -18.88 -3.85 1.08
N LYS A 73 -17.92 -3.68 1.99
CA LYS A 73 -18.02 -4.11 3.39
C LYS A 73 -17.53 -3.01 4.32
N VAL A 74 -18.31 -2.67 5.34
CA VAL A 74 -17.86 -1.80 6.43
C VAL A 74 -17.26 -2.70 7.50
N ILE A 75 -16.08 -2.35 7.99
CA ILE A 75 -15.44 -3.04 9.10
C ILE A 75 -15.59 -2.15 10.33
N GLU A 76 -16.20 -2.72 11.37
CA GLU A 76 -16.21 -2.09 12.69
C GLU A 76 -14.83 -2.23 13.30
N THR A 77 -14.22 -1.09 13.59
CA THR A 77 -12.93 -0.96 14.25
C THR A 77 -13.16 -0.31 15.62
N HIS A 78 -12.36 -0.69 16.61
CA HIS A 78 -12.46 -0.12 17.96
C HIS A 78 -11.77 1.26 18.09
N ASP A 79 -11.07 1.69 17.05
CA ASP A 79 -10.32 2.95 16.99
C ASP A 79 -11.16 4.07 16.33
N ASP A 80 -10.65 5.31 16.41
CA ASP A 80 -11.21 6.51 15.74
C ASP A 80 -11.14 6.46 14.20
N VAL A 81 -10.66 5.34 13.64
CA VAL A 81 -10.45 5.12 12.22
C VAL A 81 -11.42 4.07 11.69
N LYS A 82 -12.41 4.49 10.90
CA LYS A 82 -13.35 3.59 10.22
C LYS A 82 -12.71 2.94 9.01
N GLN A 83 -13.08 1.69 8.70
CA GLN A 83 -12.61 1.00 7.49
C GLN A 83 -13.77 0.59 6.59
N VAL A 84 -13.56 0.72 5.28
CA VAL A 84 -14.46 0.24 4.23
C VAL A 84 -13.65 -0.48 3.16
N ASP A 85 -14.03 -1.71 2.86
CA ASP A 85 -13.39 -2.57 1.88
C ASP A 85 -14.28 -2.72 0.63
N TYR A 86 -13.64 -2.75 -0.53
CA TYR A 86 -14.29 -2.99 -1.83
C TYR A 86 -13.66 -4.23 -2.47
N TRP A 87 -14.39 -5.33 -2.38
CA TRP A 87 -13.93 -6.65 -2.83
C TRP A 87 -14.35 -6.94 -4.26
N TYR A 88 -13.39 -7.29 -5.10
CA TYR A 88 -13.62 -7.77 -6.47
C TYR A 88 -13.98 -9.25 -6.38
N VAL A 89 -15.28 -9.54 -6.23
CA VAL A 89 -15.77 -10.88 -5.89
C VAL A 89 -15.79 -11.82 -7.10
N ASP A 90 -15.65 -13.10 -6.78
CA ASP A 90 -15.88 -14.19 -7.73
C ASP A 90 -17.31 -14.11 -8.31
N PRO A 91 -17.47 -14.17 -9.65
CA PRO A 91 -18.78 -14.02 -10.28
C PRO A 91 -19.69 -15.21 -10.02
N ASP A 92 -19.12 -16.38 -9.74
CA ASP A 92 -19.87 -17.62 -9.49
C ASP A 92 -20.37 -17.68 -8.04
N GLY A 93 -20.06 -16.67 -7.22
CA GLY A 93 -20.52 -16.57 -5.84
C GLY A 93 -19.85 -17.56 -4.90
N LYS A 94 -18.66 -18.08 -5.27
CA LYS A 94 -17.89 -18.98 -4.41
C LYS A 94 -17.60 -18.32 -3.06
N LYS A 95 -17.57 -19.14 -2.01
CA LYS A 95 -17.26 -18.74 -0.64
C LYS A 95 -15.93 -19.35 -0.19
N ILE A 96 -15.25 -18.68 0.73
CA ILE A 96 -14.00 -19.16 1.31
C ILE A 96 -14.34 -20.26 2.33
N GLY A 97 -14.00 -21.50 2.01
CA GLY A 97 -14.29 -22.67 2.86
C GLY A 97 -15.77 -22.74 3.26
N ASN A 98 -16.02 -22.97 4.54
CA ASN A 98 -17.38 -23.00 5.11
C ASN A 98 -17.86 -21.63 5.65
N SER A 99 -17.16 -20.54 5.33
CA SER A 99 -17.52 -19.20 5.80
C SER A 99 -18.59 -18.53 4.93
N ASN A 100 -19.13 -17.39 5.38
CA ASN A 100 -19.97 -16.51 4.56
C ASN A 100 -19.19 -15.46 3.78
N THR A 101 -17.86 -15.50 3.84
CA THR A 101 -16.99 -14.60 3.10
C THR A 101 -16.91 -15.06 1.64
N PRO A 102 -17.26 -14.22 0.65
CA PRO A 102 -17.10 -14.57 -0.75
C PRO A 102 -15.61 -14.74 -1.07
N VAL A 103 -15.28 -15.55 -2.06
CA VAL A 103 -13.97 -15.48 -2.70
C VAL A 103 -13.87 -14.13 -3.41
N PHE A 104 -12.75 -13.44 -3.25
CA PHE A 104 -12.45 -12.21 -3.94
C PHE A 104 -11.00 -12.22 -4.44
N TYR A 105 -10.75 -11.50 -5.53
CA TYR A 105 -9.49 -11.55 -6.26
C TYR A 105 -8.61 -10.34 -5.99
N ALA A 106 -9.23 -9.22 -5.64
CA ALA A 106 -8.57 -8.03 -5.14
C ALA A 106 -9.44 -7.36 -4.10
N GLU A 107 -8.79 -6.64 -3.21
CA GLU A 107 -9.42 -5.73 -2.26
C GLU A 107 -8.84 -4.34 -2.46
N ILE A 108 -9.73 -3.33 -2.48
CA ILE A 108 -9.34 -1.96 -2.20
C ILE A 108 -9.82 -1.65 -0.78
N MET A 109 -8.89 -1.45 0.13
CA MET A 109 -9.17 -1.08 1.52
C MET A 109 -9.06 0.43 1.67
N THR A 110 -10.02 1.06 2.33
CA THR A 110 -9.99 2.49 2.64
C THR A 110 -10.22 2.73 4.12
N LYS A 111 -9.48 3.69 4.70
CA LYS A 111 -9.63 4.08 6.10
C LYS A 111 -9.92 5.57 6.24
N TYR A 112 -10.78 5.88 7.20
CA TYR A 112 -11.32 7.22 7.41
C TYR A 112 -11.21 7.65 8.86
N LYS A 113 -10.63 8.81 9.08
CA LYS A 113 -10.53 9.46 10.40
C LYS A 113 -11.23 10.80 10.32
N ASP A 114 -12.02 11.15 11.33
CA ASP A 114 -12.87 12.36 11.33
C ASP A 114 -13.75 12.49 10.07
N GLY A 115 -14.19 11.35 9.50
CA GLY A 115 -15.00 11.29 8.29
C GLY A 115 -14.24 11.52 6.97
N LYS A 116 -12.90 11.66 7.02
CA LYS A 116 -12.03 11.94 5.85
C LYS A 116 -11.13 10.75 5.56
N LEU A 117 -10.96 10.44 4.28
CA LEU A 117 -10.09 9.38 3.77
C LEU A 117 -8.64 9.73 4.12
N VAL A 118 -8.00 8.89 4.91
CA VAL A 118 -6.59 9.08 5.33
C VAL A 118 -5.66 8.03 4.75
N TYR A 119 -6.20 6.90 4.31
CA TYR A 119 -5.42 5.79 3.78
C TYR A 119 -6.23 4.99 2.77
N ALA A 120 -5.55 4.52 1.73
CA ALA A 120 -6.11 3.57 0.77
C ALA A 120 -5.04 2.57 0.32
N SER A 121 -5.38 1.29 0.26
CA SER A 121 -4.54 0.24 -0.33
C SER A 121 -5.26 -0.60 -1.36
N VAL A 122 -4.48 -1.33 -2.14
CA VAL A 122 -4.92 -2.40 -3.03
C VAL A 122 -4.04 -3.62 -2.86
N GLU A 123 -4.67 -4.78 -2.78
CA GLU A 123 -4.03 -6.05 -2.45
C GLU A 123 -4.77 -7.24 -3.07
N PRO A 124 -4.10 -8.38 -3.26
CA PRO A 124 -4.76 -9.60 -3.69
C PRO A 124 -5.67 -10.13 -2.60
N GLY A 125 -6.90 -10.49 -2.99
CA GLY A 125 -7.85 -11.16 -2.09
C GLY A 125 -7.60 -12.66 -1.98
N SER A 126 -7.22 -13.26 -3.09
CA SER A 126 -6.70 -14.62 -3.18
C SER A 126 -5.27 -14.52 -3.67
N TYR A 127 -4.36 -15.26 -3.04
CA TYR A 127 -2.95 -15.23 -3.38
C TYR A 127 -2.37 -16.64 -3.34
N VAL A 128 -1.31 -16.83 -4.11
CA VAL A 128 -0.48 -18.04 -4.06
C VAL A 128 0.91 -17.61 -3.63
N ILE A 129 1.56 -18.43 -2.81
CA ILE A 129 2.93 -18.22 -2.38
C ILE A 129 3.81 -19.15 -3.19
N HIS A 130 4.74 -18.58 -3.96
CA HIS A 130 5.80 -19.32 -4.61
C HIS A 130 7.13 -18.95 -3.95
N LYS A 131 7.84 -19.93 -3.39
CA LYS A 131 9.15 -19.69 -2.74
C LYS A 131 10.16 -19.02 -3.68
N ASP A 132 10.02 -19.24 -4.97
CA ASP A 132 10.88 -18.66 -6.02
C ASP A 132 10.58 -17.18 -6.31
N ASP A 133 9.43 -16.65 -5.88
CA ASP A 133 9.12 -15.22 -6.01
C ASP A 133 9.76 -14.38 -4.89
N ALA A 134 10.34 -15.02 -3.86
CA ALA A 134 10.95 -14.34 -2.73
C ALA A 134 12.34 -13.79 -3.07
N ILE A 135 12.55 -12.50 -2.79
CA ILE A 135 13.81 -11.79 -3.07
C ILE A 135 14.77 -11.93 -1.89
N LYS A 136 16.05 -12.14 -2.18
CA LYS A 136 17.11 -12.26 -1.16
C LYS A 136 17.44 -10.91 -0.54
N TYR A 137 17.79 -10.93 0.75
CA TYR A 137 18.18 -9.73 1.52
C TYR A 137 19.22 -8.85 0.81
N ASP A 138 20.27 -9.46 0.27
CA ASP A 138 21.36 -8.73 -0.37
C ASP A 138 20.96 -8.01 -1.65
N ASP A 139 19.86 -8.42 -2.29
CA ASP A 139 19.36 -7.82 -3.52
C ASP A 139 18.43 -6.64 -3.20
N TYR A 140 17.51 -6.81 -2.24
CA TYR A 140 16.54 -5.75 -1.94
C TYR A 140 17.04 -4.68 -0.96
N SER A 141 17.96 -5.01 -0.03
CA SER A 141 18.46 -4.05 0.98
C SER A 141 19.29 -2.90 0.37
N LYS A 142 19.82 -3.11 -0.84
CA LYS A 142 20.63 -2.14 -1.58
C LYS A 142 19.81 -1.19 -2.44
N LEU A 143 18.51 -1.46 -2.63
CA LEU A 143 17.64 -0.61 -3.44
C LEU A 143 17.43 0.74 -2.73
N LYS A 144 17.73 1.83 -3.44
CA LYS A 144 17.59 3.21 -2.96
C LYS A 144 16.57 4.02 -3.76
N LYS A 145 16.14 3.52 -4.93
CA LYS A 145 15.19 4.21 -5.82
C LYS A 145 14.11 3.26 -6.34
N LEU A 146 12.93 3.82 -6.62
CA LEU A 146 11.80 3.07 -7.16
C LEU A 146 12.14 2.38 -8.50
N SER A 147 12.90 3.04 -9.38
CA SER A 147 13.31 2.42 -10.65
C SER A 147 14.21 1.19 -10.48
N GLN A 148 14.97 1.09 -9.39
CA GLN A 148 15.80 -0.09 -9.12
C GLN A 148 14.92 -1.27 -8.73
N LEU A 149 13.88 -1.03 -7.92
CA LEU A 149 12.90 -2.04 -7.56
C LEU A 149 12.18 -2.60 -8.80
N THR A 150 11.73 -1.73 -9.71
CA THR A 150 10.95 -2.16 -10.88
C THR A 150 11.78 -2.85 -11.96
N LYS A 151 13.11 -2.75 -11.88
CA LYS A 151 14.08 -3.39 -12.78
C LYS A 151 14.65 -4.70 -12.24
N LEU A 152 14.33 -5.10 -11.00
CA LEU A 152 14.70 -6.42 -10.50
C LEU A 152 13.98 -7.50 -11.32
N ASP A 153 14.75 -8.48 -11.81
CA ASP A 153 14.29 -9.54 -12.71
C ASP A 153 14.56 -10.96 -12.18
N HIS A 154 15.40 -11.12 -11.14
CA HIS A 154 15.82 -12.42 -10.61
C HIS A 154 15.76 -12.54 -9.07
N PRO A 155 14.59 -12.88 -8.48
CA PRO A 155 13.29 -12.94 -9.13
C PRO A 155 12.68 -11.54 -9.32
N LYS A 156 11.76 -11.43 -10.28
CA LYS A 156 10.97 -10.22 -10.46
C LYS A 156 10.03 -10.04 -9.26
N PRO A 157 10.02 -8.87 -8.57
CA PRO A 157 9.17 -8.66 -7.41
C PRO A 157 7.68 -8.86 -7.74
N VAL A 158 6.98 -9.58 -6.87
CA VAL A 158 5.53 -9.75 -6.91
C VAL A 158 4.91 -8.96 -5.74
N PRO A 159 4.20 -7.85 -6.02
CA PRO A 159 3.56 -7.08 -4.98
C PRO A 159 2.43 -7.83 -4.25
N TYR A 160 2.40 -7.72 -2.92
CA TYR A 160 1.31 -8.22 -2.05
C TYR A 160 0.43 -7.09 -1.51
N SER A 161 0.85 -5.83 -1.59
CA SER A 161 0.02 -4.68 -1.29
C SER A 161 0.68 -3.41 -1.83
N VAL A 162 -0.13 -2.48 -2.34
CA VAL A 162 0.27 -1.10 -2.60
C VAL A 162 -0.62 -0.20 -1.77
N ALA A 163 -0.03 0.71 -1.01
CA ALA A 163 -0.75 1.60 -0.12
C ALA A 163 -0.32 3.05 -0.25
N GLN A 164 -1.26 3.97 0.01
CA GLN A 164 -1.02 5.40 0.02
C GLN A 164 -1.58 6.04 1.29
N ILE A 165 -0.79 6.95 1.86
CA ILE A 165 -1.12 7.79 3.00
C ILE A 165 -0.47 9.15 2.80
N LYS A 166 -1.07 10.21 3.33
CA LYS A 166 -0.45 11.54 3.37
C LYS A 166 -0.22 11.91 4.83
N SER A 167 0.97 12.38 5.17
CA SER A 167 1.28 12.87 6.51
C SER A 167 2.31 13.99 6.44
N PHE A 168 2.21 15.00 7.30
CA PHE A 168 3.10 16.18 7.29
C PHE A 168 3.18 16.89 5.92
N GLY A 169 2.09 16.90 5.17
CA GLY A 169 2.02 17.44 3.81
C GLY A 169 2.70 16.58 2.73
N VAL A 170 3.33 15.47 3.14
CA VAL A 170 4.08 14.56 2.28
C VAL A 170 3.19 13.38 1.88
N PRO A 171 2.89 13.19 0.59
CA PRO A 171 2.28 11.96 0.11
C PRO A 171 3.31 10.84 0.18
N LEU A 172 2.89 9.69 0.69
CA LEU A 172 3.66 8.47 0.76
C LEU A 172 2.95 7.39 -0.06
N THR A 173 3.73 6.63 -0.81
CA THR A 173 3.29 5.39 -1.46
C THR A 173 4.22 4.30 -0.99
N SER A 174 3.67 3.16 -0.62
CA SER A 174 4.44 2.01 -0.19
C SER A 174 3.98 0.76 -0.93
N VAL A 175 4.92 -0.13 -1.24
CA VAL A 175 4.68 -1.41 -1.89
C VAL A 175 5.34 -2.52 -1.09
N SER A 176 4.65 -3.63 -0.92
CA SER A 176 5.17 -4.82 -0.24
C SER A 176 5.45 -5.96 -1.21
N PHE A 177 6.52 -6.72 -0.97
CA PHE A 177 6.81 -7.95 -1.70
C PHE A 177 7.46 -8.99 -0.79
N MET A 178 7.38 -10.25 -1.20
CA MET A 178 7.92 -11.36 -0.43
C MET A 178 9.46 -11.45 -0.53
N THR A 179 10.07 -11.83 0.58
CA THR A 179 11.52 -11.96 0.75
C THR A 179 11.85 -13.22 1.54
N HIS A 180 13.09 -13.71 1.40
CA HIS A 180 13.61 -14.83 2.20
C HIS A 180 13.92 -14.46 3.67
N GLY A 181 13.41 -13.33 4.19
CA GLY A 181 13.68 -12.85 5.54
C GLY A 181 15.05 -12.17 5.73
N SER A 182 15.47 -11.96 6.98
CA SER A 182 16.59 -11.07 7.33
C SER A 182 17.98 -11.70 7.14
N LYS A 183 19.03 -10.85 7.20
CA LYS A 183 20.44 -11.14 6.88
C LYS A 183 21.09 -12.28 7.67
N ASP A 184 20.55 -12.66 8.82
CA ASP A 184 21.33 -13.31 9.89
C ASP A 184 21.04 -14.80 10.16
N THR A 185 20.26 -15.50 9.33
CA THR A 185 19.84 -16.87 9.68
C THR A 185 20.13 -17.87 8.57
N LYS A 186 21.02 -18.83 8.90
CA LYS A 186 21.49 -19.93 8.03
C LYS A 186 20.48 -21.08 7.86
N ASP A 187 19.32 -21.02 8.52
CA ASP A 187 18.33 -22.09 8.52
C ASP A 187 16.94 -21.57 8.11
N GLU A 188 16.20 -22.42 7.38
CA GLU A 188 14.86 -22.22 6.80
C GLU A 188 14.09 -20.99 7.31
N VAL A 189 14.28 -19.87 6.63
CA VAL A 189 13.66 -18.62 7.05
C VAL A 189 12.18 -18.62 6.68
N MET A 190 11.32 -18.30 7.65
CA MET A 190 9.93 -17.96 7.40
C MET A 190 9.88 -16.75 6.46
N PRO A 191 9.14 -16.81 5.34
CA PRO A 191 9.08 -15.69 4.41
C PRO A 191 8.64 -14.42 5.15
N ALA A 192 9.14 -13.27 4.69
CA ALA A 192 8.77 -11.96 5.21
C ALA A 192 8.28 -11.06 4.07
N LEU A 193 7.38 -10.13 4.37
CA LEU A 193 7.07 -9.03 3.46
C LEU A 193 7.98 -7.85 3.77
N ALA A 194 8.72 -7.39 2.77
CA ALA A 194 9.46 -6.13 2.81
C ALA A 194 8.60 -5.00 2.23
N TYR A 195 8.51 -3.89 2.96
CA TYR A 195 7.71 -2.72 2.63
C TYR A 195 8.63 -1.57 2.24
N PHE A 196 8.49 -1.10 1.01
CA PHE A 196 9.27 0.01 0.45
C PHE A 196 8.41 1.26 0.40
N THR A 197 8.67 2.19 1.30
CA THR A 197 7.99 3.49 1.30
C THR A 197 8.79 4.49 0.49
N PHE A 198 8.10 5.25 -0.35
CA PHE A 198 8.64 6.35 -1.15
C PHE A 198 7.67 7.52 -1.16
N SER A 199 8.16 8.70 -1.57
CA SER A 199 7.30 9.86 -1.83
C SER A 199 7.45 10.30 -3.28
N PRO A 200 6.35 10.57 -4.01
CA PRO A 200 6.42 11.12 -5.36
C PRO A 200 7.05 12.53 -5.40
N LYS A 201 7.28 13.18 -4.24
CA LYS A 201 7.94 14.48 -4.13
C LYS A 201 9.43 14.38 -3.80
N ASN A 202 9.94 13.20 -3.44
CA ASN A 202 11.34 13.05 -3.01
C ASN A 202 12.19 12.36 -4.07
N TYR A 203 12.83 13.15 -4.93
CA TYR A 203 13.71 12.70 -6.00
C TYR A 203 14.88 13.68 -6.19
N GLU A 204 16.01 13.19 -6.71
CA GLU A 204 17.20 14.00 -6.98
C GLU A 204 17.07 14.86 -8.25
N ASP A 205 16.63 14.23 -9.33
CA ASP A 205 16.56 14.84 -10.64
C ASP A 205 15.11 15.23 -10.95
N LYS A 206 14.84 16.54 -11.07
CA LYS A 206 13.50 17.05 -11.41
C LYS A 206 13.12 16.83 -12.87
N SER A 207 14.09 16.65 -13.75
CA SER A 207 13.86 16.40 -15.18
C SER A 207 13.51 14.93 -15.45
N ASN A 208 14.03 14.02 -14.62
CA ASN A 208 13.66 12.61 -14.61
C ASN A 208 13.34 12.14 -13.17
N PRO A 209 12.17 12.50 -12.64
CA PRO A 209 11.82 12.21 -11.25
C PRO A 209 11.89 10.72 -10.96
N ASP A 210 12.73 10.29 -10.03
CA ASP A 210 12.82 8.90 -9.54
C ASP A 210 12.76 8.87 -8.00
N PRO A 211 11.60 8.50 -7.43
CA PRO A 211 11.40 8.51 -5.98
C PRO A 211 12.45 7.71 -5.22
N LYS A 212 13.02 8.31 -4.17
CA LYS A 212 13.91 7.64 -3.23
C LYS A 212 13.12 6.72 -2.31
N VAL A 213 13.75 5.61 -1.93
CA VAL A 213 13.30 4.77 -0.83
C VAL A 213 13.52 5.54 0.48
N LEU A 214 12.41 5.89 1.13
CA LEU A 214 12.36 6.61 2.40
C LEU A 214 12.43 5.67 3.60
N ASN A 215 11.85 4.49 3.46
CA ASN A 215 11.83 3.48 4.50
C ASN A 215 11.82 2.07 3.90
N LEU A 216 12.47 1.13 4.59
CA LEU A 216 12.47 -0.29 4.29
C LEU A 216 12.25 -1.06 5.59
N VAL A 217 11.09 -1.68 5.72
CA VAL A 217 10.71 -2.46 6.92
C VAL A 217 10.33 -3.87 6.51
N GLY A 218 10.75 -4.87 7.28
CA GLY A 218 10.30 -6.25 7.15
C GLY A 218 9.20 -6.58 8.17
N MET A 219 8.23 -7.41 7.77
CA MET A 219 7.27 -8.05 8.68
C MET A 219 7.14 -9.53 8.31
N ASP A 220 7.10 -10.40 9.30
CA ASP A 220 6.88 -11.84 9.07
C ASP A 220 5.63 -12.08 8.23
N PHE A 221 5.72 -12.93 7.23
CA PHE A 221 4.63 -13.15 6.28
C PHE A 221 3.38 -13.66 6.98
N LEU A 222 3.50 -14.56 7.97
CA LEU A 222 2.32 -15.04 8.71
C LEU A 222 1.57 -13.92 9.43
N ASN A 223 2.29 -12.95 10.00
CA ASN A 223 1.67 -11.81 10.65
C ASN A 223 1.02 -10.89 9.61
N ALA A 224 1.73 -10.61 8.52
CA ALA A 224 1.28 -9.70 7.48
C ALA A 224 0.12 -10.26 6.63
N SER A 225 0.10 -11.56 6.37
CA SER A 225 -0.87 -12.22 5.47
C SER A 225 -2.22 -12.52 6.10
N SER A 226 -2.36 -12.27 7.40
CA SER A 226 -3.66 -12.27 8.08
C SER A 226 -4.59 -11.19 7.50
N ASP A 227 -4.01 -10.03 7.16
CA ASP A 227 -4.67 -8.88 6.55
C ASP A 227 -3.59 -7.93 6.00
N PHE A 228 -3.31 -8.02 4.70
CA PHE A 228 -2.21 -7.27 4.08
C PHE A 228 -2.41 -5.75 4.23
N GLY A 229 -3.63 -5.25 4.06
CA GLY A 229 -3.95 -3.84 4.09
C GLY A 229 -3.80 -3.25 5.48
N ASN A 230 -4.26 -3.96 6.51
CA ASN A 230 -4.04 -3.54 7.89
C ASN A 230 -2.58 -3.64 8.32
N ALA A 231 -1.87 -4.70 7.93
CA ALA A 231 -0.44 -4.82 8.18
C ALA A 231 0.34 -3.65 7.55
N HIS A 232 0.02 -3.29 6.31
CA HIS A 232 0.64 -2.18 5.60
C HIS A 232 0.32 -0.81 6.23
N PHE A 233 -0.93 -0.61 6.67
CA PHE A 233 -1.32 0.57 7.44
C PHE A 233 -0.51 0.71 8.75
N VAL A 234 -0.28 -0.40 9.45
CA VAL A 234 0.56 -0.42 10.67
C VAL A 234 2.00 -0.04 10.36
N VAL A 235 2.59 -0.58 9.29
CA VAL A 235 3.97 -0.23 8.86
C VAL A 235 4.09 1.27 8.58
N LEU A 236 3.16 1.82 7.79
CA LEU A 236 3.16 3.25 7.47
C LEU A 236 2.91 4.12 8.71
N SER A 237 2.02 3.71 9.60
CA SER A 237 1.74 4.43 10.84
C SER A 237 2.95 4.47 11.77
N LYS A 238 3.72 3.38 11.87
CA LYS A 238 4.98 3.35 12.64
C LYS A 238 6.02 4.30 12.05
N TYR A 239 6.22 4.25 10.74
CA TYR A 239 7.13 5.17 10.05
C TYR A 239 6.77 6.64 10.28
N ILE A 240 5.48 6.98 10.21
CA ILE A 240 5.00 8.34 10.47
C ILE A 240 5.29 8.78 11.91
N LYS A 241 5.06 7.90 12.91
CA LYS A 241 5.36 8.19 14.32
C LYS A 241 6.85 8.38 14.57
N GLU A 242 7.71 7.56 13.96
CA GLU A 242 9.16 7.70 14.05
C GLU A 242 9.64 9.01 13.40
N TYR A 243 9.07 9.38 12.26
CA TYR A 243 9.36 10.65 11.60
C TYR A 243 8.95 11.85 12.48
N GLU A 244 7.78 11.79 13.10
CA GLU A 244 7.30 12.81 14.04
C GLU A 244 8.25 13.00 15.23
N SER A 245 8.64 11.91 15.91
CA SER A 245 9.55 11.98 17.05
C SER A 245 10.91 12.59 16.70
N ASN A 246 11.42 12.34 15.49
CA ASN A 246 12.67 12.91 15.02
C ASN A 246 12.53 14.39 14.62
N TYR A 247 11.34 14.80 14.16
CA TYR A 247 11.05 16.18 13.81
C TYR A 247 10.95 17.06 15.06
N GLU A 248 10.23 16.60 16.09
CA GLU A 248 10.05 17.33 17.35
C GLU A 248 11.38 17.52 18.10
N THR A 249 12.20 16.48 18.19
CA THR A 249 13.53 16.54 18.81
C THR A 249 14.49 17.48 18.08
N ALA A 250 14.50 17.49 16.75
CA ALA A 250 15.32 18.43 15.96
C ALA A 250 14.87 19.90 16.09
N SER A 251 13.58 20.15 16.30
CA SER A 251 13.07 21.51 16.51
C SER A 251 13.44 22.08 17.88
N ASP A 252 13.52 21.25 18.92
CA ASP A 252 13.90 21.67 20.28
C ASP A 252 15.40 22.01 20.38
N ASP A 253 16.26 21.31 19.64
CA ASP A 253 17.71 21.62 19.62
C ASP A 253 18.04 22.88 18.79
N SER A 254 17.14 23.36 17.94
CA SER A 254 17.30 24.62 17.20
C SER A 254 16.95 25.89 18.01
N LEU A 255 16.48 25.70 19.25
CA LEU A 255 16.09 26.76 20.19
C LEU A 255 17.03 26.89 21.41
N LYS A 256 18.18 26.21 21.38
CA LYS A 256 19.29 26.37 22.34
C LYS A 256 20.47 27.07 21.68
#